data_AF-A0A7X6TUX0-F1
#
_entry.id   AF-A0A7X6TUX0-F1
#
_cell.length_a   1.000
_cell.length_b   1.000
_cell.length_c   1.000
_cell.angle_alpha   90.00
_cell.angle_beta   90.00
_cell.angle_gamma   90.00
#
_symmetry.space_group_name_H-M   'P 1'
#
loop_
_entity.id
_entity.type
_entity.pdbx_description
1 polymer ?
#
loop_
_entity_poly.entity_id
_entity_poly.type
_entity_poly.pdbx_seq_one_letter_code
_entity_poly.pdbx_strand_id
1 'polypeptide(L)'
;MKKMLKKKSKGFTLVELLIVIIIIGILAGMMMLSTGGATAKAEATKIVSDMRNMKAAAIMVYADSNAWPTHINSLDNYLDQKPGSLYKIESEFIMYNATSTDQKIKDSLKTMATTGGLPLYKCETTSADAKYDATGSLYMPIK
;
A
#
# COMPACT_ATOMS: atom_id res chain seq x y z
N MET A 1 -49.13 -16.33 -58.61
CA MET A 1 -48.25 -15.14 -58.52
C MET A 1 -47.76 -15.00 -57.08
N LYS A 2 -46.47 -15.19 -56.81
CA LYS A 2 -45.89 -15.21 -55.45
C LYS A 2 -45.41 -13.80 -55.09
N LYS A 3 -46.13 -13.08 -54.22
CA LYS A 3 -45.71 -11.75 -53.73
C LYS A 3 -44.48 -11.92 -52.82
N MET A 4 -43.31 -11.54 -53.32
CA MET A 4 -42.08 -11.47 -52.53
C MET A 4 -42.15 -10.26 -51.59
N LEU A 5 -42.36 -10.52 -50.29
CA LEU A 5 -42.29 -9.51 -49.24
C LEU A 5 -40.82 -9.09 -49.04
N LYS A 6 -40.42 -7.93 -49.57
CA LYS A 6 -39.09 -7.34 -49.28
C LYS A 6 -39.03 -6.94 -47.81
N LYS A 7 -38.25 -7.69 -47.01
CA LYS A 7 -37.93 -7.36 -45.62
C LYS A 7 -37.12 -6.05 -45.62
N LYS A 8 -37.65 -4.97 -45.03
CA LYS A 8 -36.89 -3.72 -44.87
C LYS A 8 -35.71 -3.98 -43.93
N SER A 9 -34.49 -3.96 -44.47
CA SER A 9 -33.27 -3.89 -43.68
C SER A 9 -33.19 -2.51 -43.04
N LYS A 10 -33.30 -2.43 -41.71
CA LYS A 10 -33.03 -1.19 -40.97
C LYS A 10 -31.52 -0.97 -40.96
N GLY A 11 -31.06 0.13 -41.54
CA GLY A 11 -29.67 0.57 -41.48
C GLY A 11 -29.38 1.27 -40.16
N PHE A 12 -28.12 1.21 -39.74
CA PHE A 12 -27.62 1.94 -38.58
C PHE A 12 -27.51 3.43 -38.93
N THR A 13 -28.03 4.31 -38.09
CA THR A 13 -27.92 5.76 -38.31
C THR A 13 -26.58 6.28 -37.80
N LEU A 14 -26.04 7.30 -38.47
CA LEU A 14 -24.81 7.96 -38.02
C LEU A 14 -24.97 8.57 -36.61
N VAL A 15 -26.18 9.00 -36.27
CA VAL A 15 -26.51 9.57 -34.95
C VAL A 15 -26.43 8.50 -33.85
N GLU A 16 -26.92 7.29 -34.12
CA GLU A 16 -26.79 6.16 -33.18
C GLU A 16 -25.31 5.82 -32.91
N LEU A 17 -24.44 5.88 -33.93
CA LEU A 17 -23.01 5.67 -33.75
C LEU A 17 -22.36 6.79 -32.93
N LEU A 18 -22.72 8.03 -33.24
CA LEU A 18 -22.17 9.23 -32.60
C LEU A 18 -22.43 9.24 -31.09
N ILE A 19 -23.65 8.93 -30.67
CA ILE A 19 -24.02 8.92 -29.25
C ILE A 19 -23.24 7.81 -28.51
N VAL A 20 -23.05 6.65 -29.14
CA VAL A 20 -22.34 5.52 -28.51
C VAL A 20 -20.87 5.87 -28.25
N ILE A 21 -20.17 6.48 -29.19
CA ILE A 21 -18.76 6.87 -28.96
C ILE A 21 -18.63 7.98 -27.91
N ILE A 22 -19.61 8.88 -27.82
CA ILE A 22 -19.65 9.92 -26.77
C ILE A 22 -19.80 9.26 -25.39
N ILE A 23 -20.75 8.33 -25.24
CA ILE A 23 -20.98 7.62 -23.97
C ILE A 23 -19.73 6.81 -23.58
N ILE A 24 -19.14 6.07 -24.51
CA ILE A 24 -17.91 5.29 -24.25
C ILE A 24 -16.75 6.23 -23.86
N GLY A 25 -16.62 7.39 -24.51
CA GLY A 25 -15.60 8.38 -24.18
C GLY A 25 -15.74 8.94 -22.76
N ILE A 26 -16.97 9.25 -22.33
CA ILE A 26 -17.24 9.75 -20.97
C ILE A 26 -16.95 8.66 -19.93
N LEU A 27 -17.44 7.43 -20.16
CA LEU A 27 -17.22 6.31 -19.25
C LEU A 27 -15.72 5.96 -19.12
N ALA A 28 -15.00 5.94 -20.23
CA ALA A 28 -13.55 5.68 -20.24
C ALA A 28 -12.77 6.80 -19.52
N GLY A 29 -13.16 8.06 -19.70
CA GLY A 29 -12.56 9.21 -19.01
C GLY A 29 -12.71 9.13 -17.49
N MET A 30 -13.88 8.75 -16.98
CA MET A 30 -14.12 8.60 -15.54
C MET A 30 -13.32 7.45 -14.93
N MET A 31 -13.16 6.33 -15.64
CA MET A 31 -12.40 5.18 -15.14
C MET A 31 -10.91 5.51 -14.90
N MET A 32 -10.30 6.36 -15.73
CA MET A 32 -8.89 6.76 -15.57
C MET A 32 -8.63 7.55 -14.28
N LEU A 33 -9.60 8.35 -13.82
CA LEU A 33 -9.43 9.19 -12.63
C LEU A 33 -9.55 8.40 -11.32
N SER A 34 -10.06 7.16 -11.34
CA SER A 34 -10.47 6.44 -10.13
C SER A 34 -9.40 5.54 -9.49
N THR A 35 -8.26 5.25 -10.14
CA THR A 35 -7.37 4.14 -9.73
C THR A 35 -6.12 4.53 -8.95
N GLY A 36 -5.89 5.83 -8.69
CA GLY A 36 -4.57 6.29 -8.23
C GLY A 36 -4.27 6.27 -6.72
N GLY A 37 -5.27 6.16 -5.84
CA GLY A 37 -5.08 6.35 -4.39
C GLY A 37 -5.28 5.11 -3.52
N ALA A 38 -6.15 4.19 -3.94
CA ALA A 38 -6.50 3.00 -3.17
C ALA A 38 -5.33 2.01 -3.06
N THR A 39 -4.55 1.86 -4.13
CA THR A 39 -3.36 0.99 -4.18
C THR A 39 -2.28 1.46 -3.22
N ALA A 40 -1.96 2.76 -3.20
CA ALA A 40 -0.96 3.32 -2.29
C ALA A 40 -1.33 3.13 -0.81
N LYS A 41 -2.62 3.26 -0.46
CA LYS A 41 -3.09 3.00 0.90
C LYS A 41 -3.02 1.52 1.28
N ALA A 42 -3.32 0.62 0.34
CA ALA A 42 -3.18 -0.81 0.55
C ALA A 42 -1.72 -1.21 0.80
N GLU A 43 -0.79 -0.66 0.01
CA GLU A 43 0.65 -0.88 0.20
C GLU A 43 1.16 -0.31 1.53
N ALA A 44 0.76 0.91 1.89
CA ALA A 44 1.08 1.49 3.19
C ALA A 44 0.58 0.59 4.35
N THR A 45 -0.63 0.06 4.24
CA THR A 45 -1.21 -0.85 5.23
C THR A 45 -0.42 -2.16 5.31
N LYS A 46 0.02 -2.69 4.16
CA LYS A 46 0.88 -3.87 4.10
C LYS A 46 2.21 -3.62 4.82
N ILE A 47 2.87 -2.49 4.57
CA ILE A 47 4.14 -2.14 5.23
C ILE A 47 3.96 -2.11 6.75
N VAL A 48 2.91 -1.45 7.24
CA VAL A 48 2.60 -1.41 8.68
C VAL A 48 2.33 -2.80 9.24
N SER A 49 1.61 -3.65 8.49
CA SER A 49 1.35 -5.04 8.87
C SER A 49 2.62 -5.87 8.95
N ASP A 50 3.51 -5.74 7.96
CA ASP A 50 4.81 -6.43 7.92
C ASP A 50 5.64 -6.02 9.15
N MET A 51 5.72 -4.72 9.46
CA MET A 51 6.46 -4.23 10.63
C MET A 51 5.87 -4.74 11.95
N ARG A 52 4.54 -4.87 12.06
CA ARG A 52 3.88 -5.45 13.24
C ARG A 52 4.18 -6.94 13.40
N ASN A 53 4.16 -7.69 12.30
CA ASN A 53 4.52 -9.10 12.30
C ASN A 53 5.98 -9.29 12.71
N MET A 54 6.88 -8.43 12.20
CA MET A 54 8.27 -8.40 12.63
C MET A 54 8.42 -8.06 14.11
N LYS A 55 7.63 -7.14 14.65
CA LYS A 55 7.63 -6.84 16.10
C LYS A 55 7.21 -8.06 16.91
N ALA A 56 6.16 -8.76 16.50
CA ALA A 56 5.73 -9.99 17.16
C ALA A 56 6.82 -11.07 17.11
N ALA A 57 7.44 -11.28 15.95
CA ALA A 57 8.57 -12.21 15.80
C ALA A 57 9.77 -11.81 16.68
N ALA A 58 10.08 -10.52 16.79
CA ALA A 58 11.15 -10.04 17.66
C ALA A 58 10.88 -10.32 19.15
N ILE A 59 9.63 -10.24 19.59
CA ILE A 59 9.22 -10.62 20.94
C ILE A 59 9.37 -12.13 21.15
N MET A 60 9.05 -12.96 20.16
CA MET A 60 9.24 -14.42 20.23
C MET A 60 10.72 -14.79 20.32
N VAL A 61 11.58 -14.15 19.52
CA VAL A 61 13.04 -14.31 19.62
C VAL A 61 13.54 -14.00 21.04
N TYR A 62 13.04 -12.92 21.63
CA TYR A 62 13.38 -12.54 23.01
C TYR A 62 12.86 -13.58 24.02
N ALA A 63 11.66 -14.13 23.83
CA ALA A 63 11.11 -15.16 24.71
C ALA A 63 11.96 -16.44 24.72
N ASP A 64 12.52 -16.84 23.58
CA ASP A 64 13.30 -18.07 23.45
C ASP A 64 14.79 -17.88 23.78
N SER A 65 15.37 -16.74 23.39
CA SER A 65 16.81 -16.49 23.46
C SER A 65 17.22 -15.54 24.60
N ASN A 66 16.23 -14.94 25.29
CA ASN A 66 16.40 -13.92 26.32
C ASN A 66 17.24 -12.71 25.88
N ALA A 67 17.30 -12.46 24.57
CA ALA A 67 18.06 -11.41 23.92
C ALA A 67 17.25 -10.85 22.73
N TRP A 68 17.26 -9.53 22.57
CA TRP A 68 16.56 -8.87 21.46
C TRP A 68 17.29 -9.12 20.14
N PRO A 69 16.56 -9.28 19.02
CA PRO A 69 17.19 -9.45 17.72
C PRO A 69 17.93 -8.18 17.30
N THR A 70 19.17 -8.34 16.86
CA THR A 70 20.00 -7.25 16.31
C THR A 70 19.99 -7.21 14.78
N HIS A 71 19.58 -8.32 14.14
CA HIS A 71 19.55 -8.47 12.69
C HIS A 71 18.22 -9.05 12.24
N ILE A 72 17.81 -8.71 11.02
CA ILE A 72 16.55 -9.16 10.46
C ILE A 72 16.51 -10.69 10.26
N ASN A 73 17.66 -11.30 9.96
CA ASN A 73 17.78 -12.75 9.79
C ASN A 73 17.48 -13.55 11.06
N SER A 74 17.59 -12.91 12.24
CA SER A 74 17.24 -13.56 13.50
C SER A 74 15.74 -13.87 13.61
N LEU A 75 14.91 -13.25 12.75
CA LEU A 75 13.47 -13.46 12.70
C LEU A 75 13.07 -14.53 11.67
N ASP A 76 14.00 -15.06 10.86
CA ASP A 76 13.68 -15.98 9.76
C ASP A 76 12.96 -17.25 10.24
N ASN A 77 13.21 -17.71 11.47
CA ASN A 77 12.54 -18.88 12.07
C ASN A 77 11.15 -18.56 12.64
N TYR A 78 10.79 -17.29 12.76
CA TYR A 78 9.58 -16.81 13.43
C TYR A 78 8.64 -16.06 12.47
N LEU A 79 8.99 -15.98 11.19
CA LEU A 79 8.22 -15.30 10.15
C LEU A 79 7.95 -16.25 8.98
N ASP A 80 6.67 -16.38 8.61
CA ASP A 80 6.27 -17.19 7.44
C ASP A 80 6.71 -16.54 6.12
N GLN A 81 6.69 -15.22 6.05
CA GLN A 81 7.13 -14.45 4.89
C GLN A 81 8.40 -13.69 5.23
N LYS A 82 9.49 -14.00 4.53
CA LYS A 82 10.74 -13.28 4.67
C LYS A 82 10.53 -11.79 4.35
N PRO A 83 10.91 -10.87 5.24
CA PRO A 83 10.80 -9.45 4.98
C PRO A 83 11.73 -9.03 3.83
N GLY A 84 11.27 -8.08 3.02
CA GLY A 84 12.04 -7.55 1.88
C GLY A 84 13.29 -6.77 2.31
N SER A 85 14.19 -6.50 1.37
CA SER A 85 15.47 -5.80 1.64
C SER A 85 15.34 -4.36 2.15
N LEU A 86 14.13 -3.79 2.12
CA LEU A 86 13.85 -2.46 2.63
C LEU A 86 13.69 -2.41 4.16
N TYR A 87 13.51 -3.58 4.79
CA TYR A 87 13.37 -3.70 6.24
C TYR A 87 14.72 -4.00 6.90
N LYS A 88 14.97 -3.36 8.03
CA LYS A 88 16.15 -3.61 8.88
C LYS A 88 15.77 -3.53 10.35
N ILE A 89 16.64 -4.06 11.21
CA ILE A 89 16.56 -3.88 12.66
C ILE A 89 17.80 -3.10 13.08
N GLU A 90 17.59 -1.96 13.74
CA GLU A 90 18.64 -1.06 14.22
C GLU A 90 18.23 -0.58 15.63
N SER A 91 19.13 -0.69 16.61
CA SER A 91 18.99 -0.10 17.95
C SER A 91 17.61 -0.29 18.62
N GLU A 92 17.01 -1.49 18.54
CA GLU A 92 15.68 -1.84 19.08
C GLU A 92 14.46 -1.29 18.31
N PHE A 93 14.66 -0.81 17.08
CA PHE A 93 13.62 -0.42 16.15
C PHE A 93 13.62 -1.32 14.91
N ILE A 94 12.42 -1.54 14.37
CA ILE A 94 12.25 -2.03 13.01
C ILE A 94 12.19 -0.82 12.10
N MET A 95 13.12 -0.74 11.16
CA MET A 95 13.19 0.31 10.15
C MET A 95 12.65 -0.20 8.82
N TYR A 96 11.87 0.62 8.12
CA TYR A 96 11.54 0.48 6.70
C TYR A 96 12.12 1.67 5.93
N ASN A 97 12.96 1.40 4.92
CA ASN A 97 13.51 2.44 4.05
C ASN A 97 12.45 2.92 3.05
N ALA A 98 11.80 4.05 3.37
CA ALA A 98 10.80 4.65 2.50
C ALA A 98 11.40 5.65 1.49
N THR A 99 12.72 5.87 1.43
CA THR A 99 13.34 6.95 0.64
C THR A 99 12.97 6.89 -0.85
N SER A 100 12.99 5.68 -1.43
CA SER A 100 12.64 5.41 -2.83
C SER A 100 11.16 5.08 -3.07
N THR A 101 10.33 5.12 -2.03
CA THR A 101 8.89 4.78 -2.12
C THR A 101 8.08 5.95 -2.69
N ASP A 102 6.98 5.65 -3.40
CA ASP A 102 6.05 6.64 -3.94
C ASP A 102 5.52 7.61 -2.87
N GLN A 103 5.37 8.88 -3.25
CA GLN A 103 4.90 9.94 -2.34
C GLN A 103 3.53 9.62 -1.74
N LYS A 104 2.63 9.02 -2.52
CA LYS A 104 1.28 8.65 -2.05
C LYS A 104 1.30 7.63 -0.90
N ILE A 105 2.29 6.73 -0.91
CA ILE A 105 2.46 5.73 0.16
C ILE A 105 3.03 6.41 1.39
N LYS A 106 4.04 7.28 1.22
CA LYS A 106 4.61 8.09 2.30
C LYS A 106 3.56 8.96 2.99
N ASP A 107 2.69 9.59 2.22
CA ASP A 107 1.59 10.41 2.72
C ASP A 107 0.58 9.56 3.51
N SER A 108 0.25 8.36 3.00
CA SER A 108 -0.62 7.41 3.70
C SER A 108 -0.02 6.93 5.02
N LEU A 109 1.28 6.62 5.05
CA LEU A 109 2.02 6.24 6.26
C LEU A 109 2.08 7.39 7.27
N LYS A 110 2.21 8.63 6.81
CA LYS A 110 2.13 9.83 7.66
C LYS A 110 0.74 9.96 8.30
N THR A 111 -0.34 9.82 7.53
CA THR A 111 -1.71 9.84 8.08
C THR A 111 -1.91 8.72 9.10
N MET A 112 -1.36 7.54 8.84
CA MET A 112 -1.38 6.41 9.77
C MET A 112 -0.62 6.71 11.08
N ALA A 113 0.50 7.42 11.00
CA ALA A 113 1.31 7.81 12.15
C ALA A 113 0.64 8.89 13.03
N THR A 114 -0.03 9.87 12.40
CA THR A 114 -0.60 11.03 13.10
C THR A 114 -2.05 10.80 13.56
N THR A 115 -2.88 10.18 12.73
CA THR A 115 -4.32 9.98 13.01
C THR A 115 -4.64 8.56 13.49
N GLY A 116 -3.88 7.57 13.00
CA GLY A 116 -4.13 6.15 13.31
C GLY A 116 -3.64 5.68 14.69
N GLY A 117 -3.00 6.55 15.48
CA GLY A 117 -2.44 6.20 16.79
C GLY A 117 -1.30 5.18 16.73
N LEU A 118 -0.75 4.92 15.54
CA LEU A 118 0.29 3.93 15.35
C LEU A 118 1.66 4.48 15.84
N PRO A 119 2.50 3.65 16.47
CA PRO A 119 3.83 4.03 16.93
C PRO A 119 4.81 4.03 15.74
N LEU A 120 4.58 4.92 14.78
CA LEU A 120 5.37 5.11 13.57
C LEU A 120 6.16 6.42 13.68
N TYR A 121 7.47 6.33 13.56
CA TYR A 121 8.40 7.43 13.84
C TYR A 121 9.36 7.70 12.67
N LYS A 122 9.88 8.92 12.59
CA LYS A 122 10.88 9.35 11.59
C LYS A 122 12.33 9.04 11.99
N CYS A 123 12.55 8.72 13.26
CA CYS A 123 13.85 8.38 13.83
C CYS A 123 13.65 7.41 15.00
N GLU A 124 14.75 6.88 15.54
CA GLU A 124 14.83 5.94 16.67
C GLU A 124 14.43 6.57 18.02
N THR A 125 13.36 7.36 18.05
CA THR A 125 12.84 8.00 19.27
C THR A 125 11.33 7.82 19.35
N THR A 126 10.82 7.65 20.57
CA THR A 126 9.38 7.44 20.82
C THR A 126 8.61 8.73 21.11
N SER A 127 9.29 9.88 21.02
CA SER A 127 8.74 11.22 21.27
C SER A 127 7.54 11.54 20.39
N ALA A 128 6.57 12.30 20.92
CA ALA A 128 5.37 12.70 20.18
C ALA A 128 5.70 13.57 18.94
N ASP A 129 6.80 14.33 18.99
CA ASP A 129 7.27 15.17 17.86
C ASP A 129 8.03 14.38 16.79
N ALA A 130 8.33 13.12 17.06
CA ALA A 130 9.09 12.24 16.17
C ALA A 130 8.19 11.39 15.27
N LYS A 131 6.89 11.69 15.16
CA LYS A 131 5.99 10.96 14.24
C LYS A 131 6.51 11.01 12.81
N TYR A 132 6.29 9.93 12.07
CA TYR A 132 6.68 9.84 10.67
C TYR A 132 6.06 10.98 9.85
N ASP A 133 6.89 11.70 9.10
CA ASP A 133 6.51 12.95 8.44
C ASP A 133 6.46 12.85 6.90
N ALA A 134 6.47 11.62 6.37
CA ALA A 134 6.61 11.28 4.94
C ALA A 134 8.02 11.51 4.36
N THR A 135 9.03 11.75 5.21
CA THR A 135 10.42 11.94 4.80
C THR A 135 11.31 10.84 5.37
N GLY A 136 12.28 10.38 4.58
CA GLY A 136 13.28 9.40 5.04
C GLY A 136 12.70 8.04 5.38
N SER A 137 13.35 7.35 6.33
CA SER A 137 12.97 6.01 6.79
C SER A 137 11.89 6.06 7.86
N LEU A 138 11.10 4.99 7.91
CA LEU A 138 10.05 4.77 8.88
C LEU A 138 10.55 3.83 9.98
N TYR A 139 10.31 4.17 11.25
CA TYR A 139 10.76 3.40 12.41
C TYR A 139 9.58 2.98 13.27
N MET A 140 9.62 1.74 13.78
CA MET A 140 8.66 1.20 14.74
C MET A 140 9.44 0.58 15.92
N PRO A 141 9.12 0.95 17.17
CA PRO A 141 9.82 0.43 18.33
C PRO A 141 9.47 -1.04 18.57
N ILE A 142 10.47 -1.85 18.88
CA ILE A 142 10.28 -3.26 19.26
C ILE A 142 9.79 -3.34 20.71
N LYS A 143 10.35 -2.51 21.60
CA LYS A 143 9.94 -2.36 23.00
C LYS A 143 8.82 -1.33 23.21
#